data_AF-A0A7X9AMC8-F1
#
_entry.id   AF-A0A7X9AMC8-F1
#
_cell.length_a   1.000
_cell.length_b   1.000
_cell.length_c   1.000
_cell.angle_alpha   90.00
_cell.angle_beta   90.00
_cell.angle_gamma   90.00
#
_symmetry.space_group_name_H-M   'P 1'
#
loop_
_entity.id
_entity.type
_entity.pdbx_description
1 polymer ?
#
loop_
_entity_poly.entity_id
_entity_poly.type
_entity_poly.pdbx_seq_one_letter_code
_entity_poly.pdbx_strand_id
1 'polypeptide(L)' 'GLQKSDAEGVALPANWHPGRDVIVPPPPTTDAIKKRIEEVKGKEEYTQLDWYLTFKKDQ' A
#
# COMPACT_ATOMS: atom_id res chain seq x y z
N GLY A 1 8.18 -9.15 10.06
CA GLY A 1 8.23 -7.77 9.58
C GLY A 1 9.08 -7.66 8.33
N LEU A 2 10.40 -7.62 8.48
CA LEU A 2 11.32 -7.40 7.35
C LEU A 2 11.20 -8.44 6.22
N GLN A 3 11.00 -9.73 6.55
CA GLN A 3 10.83 -10.80 5.56
C GLN A 3 9.60 -10.60 4.64
N LYS A 4 8.51 -10.02 5.17
CA LYS A 4 7.29 -9.76 4.38
C LYS A 4 7.45 -8.53 3.51
N SER A 5 8.09 -7.50 4.06
CA SER A 5 8.42 -6.27 3.33
C SER A 5 9.34 -6.56 2.13
N ASP A 6 10.34 -7.42 2.31
CA ASP A 6 11.26 -7.83 1.24
C ASP A 6 10.58 -8.71 0.18
N ALA A 7 9.75 -9.68 0.61
CA ALA A 7 9.08 -10.59 -0.31
C ALA A 7 7.99 -9.92 -1.17
N GLU A 8 7.23 -8.97 -0.61
CA GLU A 8 6.10 -8.33 -1.31
C GLU A 8 6.39 -6.90 -1.76
N GLY A 9 7.54 -6.34 -1.39
CA GLY A 9 7.89 -4.95 -1.69
C GLY A 9 6.97 -3.94 -1.00
N VAL A 10 6.36 -4.31 0.12
CA VAL A 10 5.42 -3.46 0.87
C VAL A 10 6.10 -2.82 2.08
N ALA A 11 5.73 -1.58 2.41
CA ALA A 11 6.14 -0.93 3.63
C ALA A 11 5.23 -1.38 4.80
N LEU A 12 5.81 -1.53 5.99
CA LEU A 12 5.05 -1.87 7.19
C LEU A 12 4.84 -0.61 8.04
N PRO A 13 3.61 -0.33 8.51
CA PRO A 13 3.36 0.77 9.42
C PRO A 13 4.07 0.58 10.76
N ALA A 14 4.21 1.65 11.54
CA ALA A 14 4.74 1.58 12.89
C ALA A 14 3.90 0.61 13.75
N ASN A 15 4.56 -0.30 14.48
CA ASN A 15 3.92 -1.36 15.28
C ASN A 15 3.07 -2.36 14.46
N TRP A 16 3.46 -2.65 13.22
CA TRP A 16 2.79 -3.66 12.41
C TRP A 16 2.89 -5.07 13.00
N HIS A 17 1.80 -5.83 12.91
CA HIS A 17 1.69 -7.24 13.32
C HIS A 17 1.13 -8.07 12.15
N PRO A 18 1.42 -9.37 12.05
CA PRO A 18 0.85 -10.24 11.02
C PRO A 18 -0.69 -10.15 10.98
N GLY A 19 -1.27 -9.99 9.78
CA GLY A 19 -2.72 -9.80 9.59
C GLY A 19 -3.20 -8.34 9.73
N ARG A 20 -2.28 -7.38 9.86
CA ARG A 20 -2.58 -5.94 9.79
C ARG A 20 -2.27 -5.41 8.40
N ASP A 21 -2.95 -4.35 8.00
CA ASP A 21 -2.76 -3.72 6.70
C ASP A 21 -1.31 -3.29 6.47
N VAL A 22 -0.87 -3.44 5.22
CA VAL A 22 0.47 -3.05 4.76
C VAL A 22 0.37 -1.77 3.93
N ILE A 23 1.44 -0.99 3.90
CA ILE A 23 1.52 0.22 3.09
C ILE A 23 2.13 -0.13 1.74
N VAL A 24 1.46 0.27 0.66
CA VAL A 24 1.99 0.12 -0.69
C VAL A 24 3.00 1.26 -0.94
N PRO A 25 4.20 0.97 -1.45
CA PRO A 25 5.19 2.00 -1.71
C PRO A 25 4.65 3.05 -2.70
N PRO A 26 5.03 4.32 -2.52
CA PRO A 26 4.56 5.40 -3.37
C PRO A 26 5.08 5.20 -4.79
N PRO A 27 4.23 5.44 -5.82
CA PRO A 27 4.67 5.39 -7.20
C PRO A 27 5.70 6.50 -7.50
N PRO A 28 6.77 6.22 -8.26
CA PRO A 28 7.88 7.16 -8.47
C PRO A 28 7.59 8.26 -9.49
N THR A 29 6.49 8.16 -10.25
CA THR A 29 6.16 9.06 -11.36
C THR A 29 4.72 9.53 -11.28
N THR A 30 4.45 10.74 -11.77
CA THR A 30 3.11 11.33 -11.84
C THR A 30 2.11 10.52 -12.65
N ASP A 31 2.55 9.82 -13.69
CA ASP A 31 1.68 8.94 -14.48
C ASP A 31 1.22 7.72 -13.68
N ALA A 32 2.17 7.05 -13.00
CA ALA A 32 1.89 5.95 -12.10
C ALA A 32 1.02 6.35 -10.89
N ILE A 33 1.10 7.61 -10.42
CA ILE A 33 0.19 8.14 -9.41
C ILE A 33 -1.27 8.09 -9.90
N LYS A 34 -1.55 8.61 -11.10
CA LYS A 34 -2.90 8.64 -11.66
C LYS A 34 -3.45 7.22 -11.82
N LYS A 35 -2.64 6.33 -12.40
CA LYS A 35 -2.99 4.92 -12.55
C LYS A 35 -3.28 4.27 -11.20
N ARG A 36 -2.44 4.50 -10.19
CA ARG A 36 -2.66 3.99 -8.82
C ARG A 36 -3.98 4.48 -8.25
N ILE A 37 -4.27 5.78 -8.33
CA ILE A 37 -5.51 6.37 -7.83
C ILE A 37 -6.72 5.70 -8.50
N GLU A 38 -6.70 5.57 -9.82
CA GLU A 38 -7.78 4.89 -10.56
C GLU A 38 -7.90 3.41 -10.20
N GLU A 39 -6.79 2.71 -9.99
CA GLU A 39 -6.77 1.29 -9.63
C GLU A 39 -7.32 1.00 -8.24
N VAL A 40 -7.16 1.92 -7.28
CA VAL A 40 -7.59 1.73 -5.88
C VAL A 40 -8.94 2.39 -5.60
N LYS A 41 -9.37 3.33 -6.45
CA LYS A 41 -10.68 4.00 -6.32
C LYS A 41 -11.82 3.00 -6.42
N GLY A 42 -12.55 2.85 -5.32
CA GLY A 42 -13.71 1.95 -5.23
C GLY A 42 -13.37 0.50 -4.87
N LYS A 43 -12.12 0.18 -4.51
CA LYS A 43 -11.75 -1.14 -3.98
C LYS A 43 -11.69 -1.13 -2.46
N GLU A 44 -12.50 -1.97 -1.81
CA GLU A 44 -12.56 -2.08 -0.34
C GLU A 44 -11.27 -2.66 0.30
N GLU A 45 -10.44 -3.31 -0.52
CA GLU A 45 -9.14 -3.85 -0.12
C GLU A 45 -8.06 -2.77 0.02
N TYR A 46 -8.29 -1.57 -0.54
CA TYR A 46 -7.34 -0.48 -0.52
C TYR A 46 -7.93 0.73 0.20
N THR A 47 -7.21 1.24 1.19
CA THR A 47 -7.52 2.51 1.82
C THR A 47 -6.49 3.53 1.39
N GLN A 48 -6.84 4.34 0.39
CA GLN A 48 -6.01 5.44 -0.05
C GLN A 48 -6.36 6.70 0.74
N LEU A 49 -5.41 7.17 1.57
CA LEU A 49 -5.52 8.49 2.20
C LEU A 49 -4.98 9.57 1.27
N ASP A 50 -3.85 9.28 0.64
CA ASP A 50 -3.14 10.19 -0.26
C ASP A 50 -2.45 9.41 -1.38
N TRP A 51 -1.95 10.10 -2.41
CA TRP A 51 -1.24 9.46 -3.52
C TRP A 51 0.03 8.71 -3.09
N TYR A 52 0.68 9.17 -2.01
CA TYR A 52 1.88 8.56 -1.45
C TYR A 52 1.60 7.60 -0.28
N LEU A 53 0.35 7.54 0.20
CA LEU A 53 -0.04 6.77 1.36
C LEU A 53 -1.30 5.96 1.08
N THR A 54 -1.08 4.73 0.62
CA THR A 54 -2.13 3.75 0.34
C THR A 54 -1.90 2.51 1.20
N PHE A 55 -2.90 2.15 1.99
CA PHE A 55 -2.95 0.89 2.72
C PHE A 55 -3.59 -0.18 1.85
N LYS A 56 -3.06 -1.39 1.92
CA LYS A 56 -3.60 -2.61 1.32
C LYS A 56 -3.90 -3.57 2.46
N LYS A 57 -5.12 -4.12 2.48
CA LYS A 57 -5.48 -5.17 3.44
C LYS A 57 -4.64 -6.41 3.19
N ASP A 58 -4.07 -6.92 4.27
CA ASP A 58 -3.29 -8.14 4.29
C ASP A 58 -4.25 -9.32 4.55
N GLN A 59 -4.40 -10.24 3.58
CA GLN A 59 -5.22 -11.45 3.74
C GLN A 59 -4.42 -12.60 4.37
#